data_AF-D3DK53-F1
#
_entry.id   AF-D3DK53-F1
#
_cell.length_a   1.000
_cell.length_b   1.000
_cell.length_c   1.000
_cell.angle_alpha   90.00
_cell.angle_beta   90.00
_cell.angle_gamma   90.00
#
_symmetry.space_group_name_H-M   'P 1'
#
loop_
_entity.id
_entity.type
_entity.pdbx_description
1 polymer ?
#
loop_
_entity_poly.entity_id
_entity_poly.type
_entity_poly.pdbx_seq_one_letter_code
_entity_poly.pdbx_strand_id
1 'polypeptide(L)'
;MRGVNLLSFIFASQMGGYAMVLLDGVYAKWFGLFGLFPGLKDPAWFIKHQIDATLFAIPLVLPVVWKRLPGPGLVKGLIYGVLWHIFVIVVSLMGAFGGAEWFQRPMSLNAQVSTFILHLVWGGLTGFLYSPPEKD
;
A
#
# COMPACT_ATOMS: atom_id res chain seq x y z
N MET A 1 -11.31 -4.43 -15.44
CA MET A 1 -11.73 -5.47 -14.46
C MET A 1 -11.96 -6.84 -15.10
N ARG A 2 -12.20 -6.98 -16.41
CA ARG A 2 -12.16 -8.32 -17.05
C ARG A 2 -10.80 -8.99 -16.80
N GLY A 3 -10.80 -10.26 -16.41
CA GLY A 3 -9.59 -11.02 -16.07
C GLY A 3 -9.01 -10.76 -14.67
N VAL A 4 -9.79 -10.16 -13.76
CA VAL A 4 -9.42 -9.99 -12.35
C VAL A 4 -10.31 -10.88 -11.48
N ASN A 5 -9.70 -11.69 -10.60
CA ASN A 5 -10.44 -12.38 -9.54
C ASN A 5 -10.83 -11.36 -8.45
N LEU A 6 -12.06 -10.83 -8.53
CA LEU A 6 -12.51 -9.73 -7.69
C LEU A 6 -12.53 -10.09 -6.20
N LEU A 7 -12.98 -11.30 -5.85
CA LEU A 7 -13.06 -11.74 -4.45
C LEU A 7 -11.67 -11.89 -3.83
N SER A 8 -10.75 -12.55 -4.55
CA SER A 8 -9.36 -12.66 -4.10
C SER A 8 -8.68 -11.30 -4.00
N PHE A 9 -8.94 -10.39 -4.95
CA PHE A 9 -8.42 -9.03 -4.90
C PHE A 9 -8.90 -8.26 -3.66
N ILE A 10 -10.22 -8.22 -3.41
CA ILE A 10 -10.78 -7.51 -2.26
C ILE A 10 -10.20 -8.10 -0.96
N PHE A 11 -10.17 -9.42 -0.84
CA PHE A 11 -9.59 -10.06 0.34
C PHE A 11 -8.10 -9.70 0.52
N ALA A 12 -7.29 -9.84 -0.53
CA ALA A 12 -5.86 -9.59 -0.48
C ALA A 12 -5.52 -8.12 -0.19
N SER A 13 -6.28 -7.17 -0.74
CA SER A 13 -6.06 -5.74 -0.49
C SER A 13 -6.47 -5.32 0.92
N GLN A 14 -7.58 -5.85 1.45
CA GLN A 14 -8.01 -5.61 2.83
C GLN A 14 -7.01 -6.19 3.83
N MET A 15 -6.52 -7.42 3.61
CA MET A 15 -5.49 -8.01 4.47
C MET A 15 -4.17 -7.22 4.44
N GLY A 16 -3.77 -6.73 3.27
CA GLY A 16 -2.61 -5.83 3.14
C GLY A 16 -2.80 -4.53 3.92
N GLY A 17 -3.96 -3.87 3.77
CA GLY A 17 -4.29 -2.64 4.50
C GLY A 17 -4.34 -2.84 6.01
N TYR A 18 -4.90 -3.97 6.46
CA TYR A 18 -4.96 -4.33 7.88
C TYR A 18 -3.57 -4.58 8.47
N ALA A 19 -2.71 -5.28 7.74
CA ALA A 19 -1.35 -5.54 8.18
C ALA A 19 -0.51 -4.26 8.34
N MET A 20 -0.72 -3.24 7.50
CA MET A 20 -0.11 -1.93 7.72
C MET A 20 -0.51 -1.33 9.07
N VAL A 21 -1.82 -1.34 9.38
CA VAL A 21 -2.35 -0.75 10.61
C VAL A 21 -1.82 -1.50 11.84
N LEU A 22 -1.79 -2.83 11.78
CA LEU A 22 -1.22 -3.63 12.85
C LEU A 22 0.27 -3.36 13.03
N LEU A 23 1.05 -3.35 11.95
CA LEU A 23 2.49 -3.14 12.03
C LEU A 23 2.81 -1.74 12.57
N ASP A 24 2.12 -0.72 12.07
CA ASP A 24 2.32 0.67 12.51
C ASP A 24 2.00 0.85 14.00
N GLY A 25 0.93 0.20 14.49
CA GLY A 25 0.50 0.30 15.88
C GLY A 25 1.32 -0.57 16.85
N VAL A 26 1.54 -1.85 16.51
CA VAL A 26 2.22 -2.82 17.39
C VAL A 26 3.70 -2.47 17.55
N TYR A 27 4.34 -1.99 16.49
CA TYR A 27 5.77 -1.62 16.52
C TYR A 27 5.98 -0.12 16.66
N ALA A 28 4.98 0.62 17.15
CA ALA A 28 5.08 2.06 17.35
C ALA A 28 6.33 2.42 18.18
N LYS A 29 7.13 3.36 17.65
CA LYS A 29 8.40 3.85 18.20
C LYS A 29 9.55 2.83 18.21
N TRP A 30 9.37 1.63 17.64
CA TRP A 30 10.45 0.66 17.56
C TRP A 30 11.55 1.20 16.64
N PHE A 31 12.77 1.33 17.17
CA PHE A 31 13.88 2.03 16.50
C PHE A 31 13.55 3.46 16.03
N GLY A 32 12.57 4.12 16.67
CA GLY A 32 12.11 5.46 16.27
C GLY A 32 11.26 5.49 14.99
N LEU A 33 10.74 4.34 14.57
CA LEU A 33 9.85 4.16 13.41
C LEU A 33 8.40 3.92 13.87
N PHE A 34 7.46 3.97 12.92
CA PHE A 34 6.04 3.64 13.10
C PHE A 34 5.28 4.53 14.10
N GLY A 35 4.03 4.17 14.41
CA GLY A 35 3.11 4.98 15.21
C GLY A 35 2.68 6.25 14.48
N LEU A 36 2.57 6.18 13.15
CA LEU A 36 2.21 7.30 12.30
C LEU A 36 0.71 7.56 12.25
N PHE A 37 -0.09 6.51 12.42
CA PHE A 37 -1.52 6.56 12.17
C PHE A 37 -2.34 6.36 13.45
N PRO A 38 -3.58 6.91 13.49
CA PRO A 38 -4.51 6.66 14.59
C PRO A 38 -4.85 5.16 14.80
N GLY A 39 -4.78 4.39 13.72
CA GLY A 39 -5.02 2.95 13.71
C GLY A 39 -6.46 2.59 14.08
N LEU A 40 -6.64 1.45 14.76
CA LEU A 40 -7.96 0.92 15.13
C LEU A 40 -8.72 1.77 16.17
N LYS A 41 -8.06 2.75 16.80
CA LYS A 41 -8.69 3.65 17.77
C LYS A 41 -9.61 4.69 17.09
N ASP A 42 -9.44 4.90 15.80
CA ASP A 42 -10.30 5.75 14.97
C ASP A 42 -10.95 4.89 13.87
N PRO A 43 -12.18 4.39 14.08
CA PRO A 43 -12.86 3.54 13.11
C PRO A 43 -13.12 4.21 11.77
N ALA A 44 -13.37 5.53 11.76
CA ALA A 44 -13.64 6.27 10.54
C ALA A 44 -12.38 6.37 9.67
N TRP A 45 -11.24 6.69 10.30
CA TRP A 45 -9.95 6.66 9.63
C TRP A 45 -9.61 5.25 9.13
N PHE A 46 -9.82 4.22 9.96
CA PHE A 46 -9.53 2.84 9.59
C PHE A 46 -10.34 2.38 8.37
N ILE A 47 -11.65 2.66 8.32
CA ILE A 47 -12.50 2.32 7.17
C ILE A 47 -12.00 3.03 5.92
N LYS A 48 -11.70 4.32 6.02
CA LYS A 48 -11.14 5.08 4.90
C LYS A 48 -9.81 4.48 4.41
N HIS A 49 -8.91 4.14 5.33
CA HIS A 49 -7.63 3.50 5.02
C HIS A 49 -7.81 2.16 4.31
N GLN A 50 -8.80 1.35 4.70
CA GLN A 50 -9.11 0.09 4.02
C GLN A 50 -9.64 0.29 2.59
N ILE A 51 -10.48 1.31 2.40
CA ILE A 51 -10.96 1.71 1.07
C ILE A 51 -9.78 2.15 0.20
N ASP A 52 -8.94 3.05 0.71
CA ASP A 52 -7.76 3.56 0.02
C ASP A 52 -6.77 2.42 -0.32
N ALA A 53 -6.48 1.53 0.63
CA ALA A 53 -5.62 0.35 0.42
C ALA A 53 -6.16 -0.59 -0.67
N THR A 54 -7.49 -0.65 -0.85
CA THR A 54 -8.12 -1.42 -1.92
C THR A 54 -8.05 -0.69 -3.26
N LEU A 55 -8.45 0.58 -3.30
CA LEU A 55 -8.42 1.37 -4.53
C LEU A 55 -7.01 1.46 -5.11
N PHE A 56 -6.01 1.67 -4.26
CA PHE A 56 -4.61 1.79 -4.67
C PHE A 56 -3.95 0.46 -5.02
N ALA A 57 -4.58 -0.68 -4.69
CA ALA A 57 -4.12 -2.00 -5.13
C ALA A 57 -4.67 -2.40 -6.51
N ILE A 58 -5.66 -1.67 -7.06
CA ILE A 58 -6.26 -1.99 -8.37
C ILE A 58 -5.20 -2.14 -9.47
N PRO A 59 -4.21 -1.22 -9.64
CA PRO A 59 -3.24 -1.35 -10.72
C PRO A 59 -2.42 -2.65 -10.67
N LEU A 60 -2.07 -3.14 -9.48
CA LEU A 60 -1.32 -4.39 -9.30
C LEU A 60 -2.03 -5.58 -9.92
N VAL A 61 -3.33 -5.72 -9.67
CA VAL A 61 -4.11 -6.88 -10.09
C VAL A 61 -4.60 -6.81 -11.53
N LEU A 62 -4.40 -5.68 -12.22
CA LEU A 62 -4.73 -5.59 -13.64
C LEU A 62 -3.90 -6.61 -14.43
N PRO A 63 -4.50 -7.40 -15.34
CA PRO A 63 -3.77 -8.45 -16.07
C PRO A 63 -2.54 -7.94 -16.80
N VAL A 64 -2.61 -6.71 -17.33
CA VAL A 64 -1.52 -6.05 -18.05
C VAL A 64 -0.32 -5.72 -17.16
N VAL A 65 -0.54 -5.46 -15.88
CA VAL A 65 0.52 -5.20 -14.89
C VAL A 65 0.98 -6.51 -14.29
N TRP A 66 0.06 -7.32 -13.77
CA TRP A 66 0.35 -8.58 -13.11
C TRP A 66 1.20 -9.53 -13.96
N LYS A 67 0.90 -9.63 -15.26
CA LYS A 67 1.64 -10.50 -16.19
C LYS A 67 3.05 -9.97 -16.53
N ARG A 68 3.31 -8.67 -16.37
CA ARG A 68 4.60 -8.04 -16.68
C ARG A 68 5.55 -7.97 -15.50
N LEU A 69 5.03 -7.93 -14.27
CA LEU A 69 5.87 -7.98 -13.07
C LEU A 69 6.56 -9.34 -12.97
N PRO A 70 7.87 -9.41 -12.69
CA PRO A 70 8.58 -10.69 -12.58
C PRO A 70 8.26 -11.40 -11.25
N GLY A 71 8.51 -12.71 -11.22
CA GLY A 71 8.47 -13.52 -9.99
C GLY A 71 7.07 -13.94 -9.53
N PRO A 72 7.00 -14.64 -8.37
CA PRO A 72 5.74 -15.06 -7.75
C PRO A 72 4.97 -13.88 -7.13
N GLY A 73 3.73 -14.13 -6.69
CA GLY A 73 2.81 -13.10 -6.16
C GLY A 73 3.43 -12.18 -5.11
N LEU A 74 4.12 -12.74 -4.10
CA LEU A 74 4.83 -11.95 -3.08
C LEU A 74 5.85 -10.98 -3.69
N VAL A 75 6.67 -11.45 -4.63
CA VAL A 75 7.71 -10.63 -5.28
C VAL A 75 7.07 -9.54 -6.14
N LYS A 76 6.03 -9.87 -6.92
CA LYS A 76 5.26 -8.86 -7.67
C LYS A 76 4.69 -7.79 -6.74
N GLY A 77 4.15 -8.22 -5.60
CA GLY A 77 3.63 -7.36 -4.56
C GLY A 77 4.67 -6.43 -3.95
N LEU A 78 5.86 -6.94 -3.62
CA LEU A 78 6.97 -6.13 -3.10
C LEU A 78 7.45 -5.11 -4.14
N ILE A 79 7.64 -5.52 -5.39
CA ILE A 79 8.01 -4.60 -6.49
C ILE A 79 6.95 -3.50 -6.60
N TYR A 80 5.67 -3.87 -6.56
CA TYR A 80 4.60 -2.89 -6.61
C TYR A 80 4.60 -1.94 -5.41
N GLY A 81 4.84 -2.44 -4.19
CA GLY A 81 4.99 -1.60 -2.99
C GLY A 81 6.10 -0.56 -3.12
N VAL A 82 7.26 -0.95 -3.69
CA VAL A 82 8.36 -0.01 -3.99
C VAL A 82 7.91 1.05 -5.00
N LEU A 83 7.34 0.62 -6.13
CA LEU A 83 6.89 1.53 -7.19
C LEU A 83 5.81 2.49 -6.69
N TRP A 84 4.90 1.99 -5.85
CA TRP A 84 3.85 2.79 -5.25
C TRP A 84 4.42 3.85 -4.30
N HIS A 85 5.38 3.48 -3.44
CA HIS A 85 6.02 4.46 -2.57
C HIS A 85 6.76 5.55 -3.35
N ILE A 86 7.48 5.17 -4.41
CA ILE A 86 8.12 6.13 -5.32
C ILE A 86 7.08 7.07 -5.94
N PHE A 87 5.96 6.51 -6.41
CA PHE A 87 4.85 7.29 -6.96
C PHE A 87 4.30 8.31 -5.95
N VAL A 88 4.06 7.90 -4.70
CA VAL A 88 3.60 8.80 -3.62
C VAL A 88 4.61 9.91 -3.35
N ILE A 89 5.92 9.63 -3.36
CA ILE A 89 6.96 10.66 -3.24
C ILE A 89 6.88 11.64 -4.40
N VAL A 90 6.79 11.16 -5.65
CA VAL A 90 6.69 12.04 -6.84
C VAL A 90 5.46 12.93 -6.75
N VAL A 91 4.29 12.37 -6.43
CA VAL A 91 3.05 13.13 -6.24
C VAL A 91 3.21 14.18 -5.13
N SER A 92 3.87 13.82 -4.03
CA SER A 92 4.10 14.74 -2.92
C SER A 92 5.00 15.91 -3.33
N LEU A 93 6.07 15.64 -4.07
CA LEU A 93 6.97 16.68 -4.59
C LEU A 93 6.24 17.60 -5.57
N MET A 94 5.49 17.04 -6.52
CA MET A 94 4.69 17.82 -7.47
C MET A 94 3.64 18.69 -6.75
N GLY A 95 2.97 18.14 -5.75
CA GLY A 95 2.01 18.88 -4.93
C GLY A 95 2.67 20.02 -4.15
N ALA A 96 3.86 19.79 -3.60
CA ALA A 96 4.64 20.83 -2.93
C ALA A 96 5.06 21.95 -3.90
N PHE A 97 5.58 21.61 -5.08
CA PHE A 97 5.91 22.60 -6.12
C PHE A 97 4.69 23.37 -6.61
N GLY A 98 3.53 22.70 -6.68
CA GLY A 98 2.25 23.32 -7.05
C GLY A 98 1.58 24.14 -5.96
N GLY A 99 2.19 24.26 -4.77
CA GLY A 99 1.64 25.07 -3.67
C GLY A 99 0.51 24.40 -2.86
N ALA A 100 0.28 23.09 -3.02
CA ALA A 100 -0.77 22.39 -2.27
C ALA A 100 -0.39 22.28 -0.79
N GLU A 101 -1.24 22.84 0.09
CA GLU A 101 -0.96 22.98 1.53
C GLU A 101 -0.57 21.67 2.22
N TRP A 102 -1.22 20.55 1.85
CA TRP A 102 -0.94 19.24 2.42
C TRP A 102 0.53 18.85 2.25
N PHE A 103 1.13 19.17 1.10
CA PHE A 103 2.47 18.75 0.74
C PHE A 103 3.57 19.76 1.12
N GLN A 104 3.20 20.92 1.68
CA GLN A 104 4.17 21.92 2.15
C GLN A 104 4.91 21.51 3.43
N ARG A 105 4.41 20.48 4.14
CA ARG A 105 5.03 19.96 5.36
C ARG A 105 5.64 18.59 5.08
N PRO A 106 6.93 18.52 4.72
CA PRO A 106 7.56 17.24 4.42
C PRO A 106 7.58 16.35 5.66
N MET A 107 7.30 15.06 5.46
CA MET A 107 7.45 14.07 6.51
C MET A 107 8.92 13.95 6.94
N SER A 108 9.14 13.64 8.22
CA SER A 108 10.48 13.33 8.72
C SER A 108 11.05 12.09 8.02
N LEU A 109 12.39 11.97 8.01
CA LEU A 109 13.05 10.81 7.38
C LEU A 109 12.55 9.48 7.97
N ASN A 110 12.37 9.40 9.29
CA ASN A 110 11.84 8.19 9.93
C ASN A 110 10.41 7.86 9.49
N ALA A 111 9.56 8.87 9.29
CA ALA A 111 8.22 8.66 8.78
C ALA A 111 8.24 8.20 7.31
N GLN A 112 9.17 8.70 6.49
CA GLN A 112 9.38 8.20 5.12
C GLN A 112 9.84 6.73 5.12
N VAL A 113 10.80 6.37 5.97
CA VAL A 113 11.26 4.98 6.09
C VAL A 113 10.13 4.08 6.60
N SER A 114 9.36 4.52 7.59
CA SER A 114 8.23 3.77 8.13
C SER A 114 7.15 3.55 7.06
N THR A 115 6.76 4.60 6.33
CA THR A 115 5.77 4.49 5.24
C THR A 115 6.28 3.64 4.08
N PHE A 116 7.58 3.66 3.77
CA PHE A 116 8.17 2.75 2.79
C PHE A 116 7.99 1.29 3.20
N ILE A 117 8.35 0.94 4.45
CA ILE A 117 8.19 -0.42 4.99
C ILE A 117 6.72 -0.83 4.97
N LEU A 118 5.80 0.07 5.35
CA LEU A 118 4.37 -0.21 5.33
C LEU A 118 3.86 -0.48 3.91
N HIS A 119 4.34 0.25 2.89
CA HIS A 119 4.00 -0.05 1.50
C HIS A 119 4.57 -1.38 1.00
N LEU A 120 5.78 -1.77 1.44
CA LEU A 120 6.31 -3.10 1.15
C LEU A 120 5.42 -4.20 1.75
N VAL A 121 4.98 -4.02 2.99
CA VAL A 121 4.12 -4.98 3.69
C VAL A 121 2.76 -5.09 3.01
N TRP A 122 2.14 -3.95 2.70
CA TRP A 122 0.87 -3.90 1.96
C TRP A 122 0.99 -4.55 0.59
N GLY A 123 1.92 -4.08 -0.24
CA GLY A 123 2.12 -4.62 -1.58
C GLY A 123 2.46 -6.11 -1.55
N GLY A 124 3.40 -6.50 -0.68
CA GLY A 124 3.85 -7.88 -0.50
C GLY A 124 2.72 -8.82 -0.10
N LEU A 125 1.92 -8.46 0.92
CA LEU A 125 0.77 -9.28 1.34
C LEU A 125 -0.34 -9.32 0.31
N THR A 126 -0.67 -8.18 -0.31
CA THR A 126 -1.66 -8.15 -1.38
C THR A 126 -1.23 -9.02 -2.56
N GLY A 127 0.04 -8.95 -2.97
CA GLY A 127 0.56 -9.82 -4.02
C GLY A 127 0.64 -11.29 -3.62
N PHE A 128 1.00 -11.59 -2.37
CA PHE A 128 1.09 -12.96 -1.87
C PHE A 128 -0.27 -13.66 -1.79
N LEU A 129 -1.31 -12.95 -1.33
CA LEU A 129 -2.66 -13.48 -1.16
C LEU A 129 -3.53 -13.39 -2.41
N TYR A 130 -3.11 -12.61 -3.41
CA TYR A 130 -3.86 -12.49 -4.65
C TYR A 130 -3.66 -13.71 -5.55
N SER A 131 -4.78 -14.39 -5.81
CA SER A 131 -4.89 -15.49 -6.75
C SER A 131 -5.51 -14.96 -8.05
N PRO A 132 -4.71 -14.70 -9.10
CA PRO A 132 -5.26 -14.32 -10.40
C PRO A 132 -6.18 -15.43 -10.92
N PRO A 133 -7.15 -15.13 -11.81
CA PRO A 133 -7.92 -16.18 -12.46
C PRO A 133 -6.98 -17.17 -13.14
N GLU A 134 -7.26 -18.46 -13.00
CA GLU A 134 -6.64 -19.46 -13.87
C GLU A 134 -6.94 -19.04 -15.31
N LYS A 135 -5.94 -19.13 -16.19
CA LYS A 135 -6.14 -18.80 -17.60
C LYS A 135 -7.27 -19.68 -18.14
N ASP A 136 -8.29 -19.05 -18.73
CA ASP A 136 -8.96 -19.63 -19.90
C ASP A 136 -7.93 -19.77 -21.04
#